data_AF-B3DLS4-F1
#
_entry.id   AF-B3DLS4-F1
#
_cell.length_a   1.000
_cell.length_b   1.000
_cell.length_c   1.000
_cell.angle_alpha   90.00
_cell.angle_beta   90.00
_cell.angle_gamma   90.00
#
_symmetry.space_group_name_H-M   'P 1'
#
loop_
_entity.id
_entity.type
_entity.pdbx_description
1 polymer ?
#
loop_
_entity_poly.entity_id
_entity_poly.type
_entity_poly.pdbx_seq_one_letter_code
_entity_poly.pdbx_strand_id
1 'polypeptide(L)'
;NKLVSARTLHEVTLQESIRYAPGDHVEKWLNDMLCLDCMNISRIISGCPLPETCELYYINRDTLFCYHKASESFLQRLVALYVASHYKNSPNDLQMMSDAPAHHLFCLLPPVPPTQNSLPEVLAVVQVCLEGEISRQSILSSLSRGKKASGDLIPWTVSEQFQDPDFGSLSGGRVVRIAVHPDYQGMGYGSRALRLVQMYYEGQFPCLEENAANKPQEITSISGEAVSLLEESLTPRKNLPPLLLRLSERPAEKLDYLGVSYGLTPKLLKFWKRAGFVPVYLRQTPNDLTGEHSCVMLKTLHEDEESDQEPWLTAFWKDFQKRFLSLLSYQFSTFTPALALNILQNRNIKKQSENLISRSQLEGALTPYDLKRLEMYSRNMVDYHLIMDLIPSLARMYFLQQLGGLSLSAAQSALLLGIGLQHKGVDQLEKEIELPSSQLMGLFNRIIRKVVQLFNRIQERAVEEEMVTTKEVVMEPTLKSLQEDLEEAGKEFQEKHKQEVEKLKGINLSEYVIRGDDEEWNEVLKKTGQNASVISMKSDMKRKLEKPEKEGFKQKKKLKKNKEKKQKFAK
;
A
#
# COMPACT_ATOMS: atom_id res chain seq x y z
N ASN A 1 -0.33 37.74 -28.49
CA ASN A 1 1.11 37.80 -28.81
C ASN A 1 1.79 38.94 -28.07
N LYS A 2 2.09 38.77 -26.78
CA LYS A 2 2.98 39.70 -26.04
C LYS A 2 4.39 39.14 -26.14
N LEU A 3 5.30 39.90 -26.75
CA LEU A 3 6.72 39.59 -26.83
C LEU A 3 7.25 39.34 -25.41
N VAL A 4 7.71 38.12 -25.15
CA VAL A 4 8.53 37.78 -24.00
C VAL A 4 9.84 38.54 -24.20
N SER A 5 10.01 39.64 -23.47
CA SER A 5 11.30 40.33 -23.35
C SER A 5 12.35 39.29 -22.97
N ALA A 6 13.28 39.01 -23.90
CA ALA A 6 14.35 38.06 -23.70
C ALA A 6 15.25 38.61 -22.58
N ARG A 7 15.10 38.08 -21.36
CA ARG A 7 15.99 38.39 -20.25
C ARG A 7 17.39 37.90 -20.62
N THR A 8 18.34 38.81 -20.77
CA THR A 8 19.74 38.47 -20.99
C THR A 8 20.39 38.13 -19.65
N LEU A 9 21.05 36.96 -19.58
CA LEU A 9 21.85 36.56 -18.43
C LEU A 9 23.29 36.99 -18.68
N HIS A 10 23.81 37.89 -17.84
CA HIS A 10 25.20 38.31 -17.84
C HIS A 10 25.90 37.70 -16.62
N GLU A 11 26.84 36.78 -16.86
CA GLU A 11 27.67 36.18 -15.83
C GLU A 11 28.93 37.03 -15.62
N VAL A 12 29.18 37.44 -14.38
CA VAL A 12 30.37 38.21 -13.99
C VAL A 12 31.09 37.42 -12.89
N THR A 13 32.36 37.10 -13.10
CA THR A 13 33.20 36.38 -12.14
C THR A 13 34.25 37.32 -11.56
N LEU A 14 34.47 37.24 -10.25
CA LEU A 14 35.48 38.02 -9.53
C LEU A 14 36.55 37.06 -9.02
N GLN A 15 37.80 37.30 -9.41
CA GLN A 15 38.94 36.44 -9.07
C GLN A 15 39.95 37.14 -8.15
N GLU A 16 39.96 38.47 -8.09
CA GLU A 16 40.92 39.23 -7.28
C GLU A 16 40.47 39.32 -5.82
N SER A 17 41.34 38.88 -4.91
CA SER A 17 41.12 38.93 -3.46
C SER A 17 41.39 40.32 -2.90
N ILE A 18 40.51 40.80 -2.02
CA ILE A 18 40.68 42.10 -1.33
C ILE A 18 41.58 42.02 -0.08
N ARG A 19 41.85 40.82 0.44
CA ARG A 19 42.55 40.62 1.73
C ARG A 19 44.04 40.32 1.57
N TYR A 20 44.43 39.68 0.49
CA TYR A 20 45.79 39.22 0.21
C TYR A 20 46.10 39.38 -1.28
N ALA A 21 47.39 39.26 -1.62
CA ALA A 21 47.87 39.44 -2.99
C ALA A 21 47.39 38.28 -3.89
N PRO A 22 47.19 38.54 -5.19
CA PRO A 22 46.87 37.49 -6.15
C PRO A 22 47.99 36.45 -6.19
N GLY A 23 47.63 35.16 -6.09
CA GLY A 23 48.58 34.05 -6.15
C GLY A 23 49.24 33.69 -4.81
N ASP A 24 48.57 33.93 -3.68
CA ASP A 24 49.06 33.53 -2.36
C ASP A 24 49.33 32.00 -2.31
N HIS A 25 50.54 31.63 -1.90
CA HIS A 25 50.96 30.23 -1.80
C HIS A 25 50.18 29.46 -0.73
N VAL A 26 49.78 30.11 0.37
CA VAL A 26 49.02 29.47 1.45
C VAL A 26 47.60 29.17 0.99
N GLU A 27 46.98 30.10 0.26
CA GLU A 27 45.65 29.88 -0.33
C GLU A 27 45.69 28.75 -1.35
N LYS A 28 46.70 28.74 -2.23
CA LYS A 28 46.86 27.67 -3.21
C LYS A 28 47.02 26.31 -2.53
N TRP A 29 47.87 26.22 -1.51
CA TRP A 29 48.03 24.99 -0.72
C TRP A 29 46.73 24.56 -0.05
N LEU A 30 45.97 25.50 0.51
CA LEU A 30 44.68 25.21 1.16
C LEU A 30 43.63 24.72 0.16
N ASN A 31 43.55 25.34 -1.02
CA ASN A 31 42.65 24.93 -2.10
C ASN A 31 43.02 23.55 -2.66
N ASP A 32 44.31 23.28 -2.82
CA ASP A 32 44.82 21.96 -3.23
C ASP A 32 44.46 20.90 -2.17
N MET A 33 44.75 21.17 -0.89
CA MET A 33 44.48 20.25 0.23
C MET A 33 42.99 19.93 0.41
N LEU A 34 42.14 20.95 0.32
CA LEU A 34 40.68 20.79 0.45
C LEU A 34 40.00 20.43 -0.88
N CYS A 35 40.77 20.27 -1.97
CA CYS A 35 40.28 19.95 -3.31
C CYS A 35 39.18 20.91 -3.79
N LEU A 36 39.29 22.21 -3.49
CA LEU A 36 38.27 23.21 -3.83
C LEU A 36 38.27 23.62 -5.30
N ASP A 37 39.36 23.31 -6.02
CA ASP A 37 39.53 23.57 -7.45
C ASP A 37 38.71 22.58 -8.31
N CYS A 38 37.38 22.66 -8.19
CA CYS A 38 36.43 21.73 -8.80
C CYS A 38 36.06 22.09 -10.26
N MET A 39 36.64 23.15 -10.84
CA MET A 39 36.31 23.63 -12.20
C MET A 39 36.89 22.75 -13.32
N ASN A 40 37.83 21.85 -13.00
CA ASN A 40 38.51 20.98 -13.96
C ASN A 40 37.84 19.60 -14.08
N ILE A 41 36.54 19.57 -14.35
CA ILE A 41 35.94 18.34 -14.88
C ILE A 41 36.37 18.24 -16.34
N SER A 42 37.32 17.34 -16.62
CA SER A 42 37.76 17.06 -17.98
C SER A 42 36.56 16.62 -18.82
N ARG A 43 36.23 17.40 -19.84
CA ARG A 43 35.24 16.95 -20.82
C ARG A 43 35.80 15.74 -21.53
N ILE A 44 35.13 14.60 -21.40
CA ILE A 44 35.56 13.37 -22.07
C ILE A 44 35.32 13.53 -23.57
N ILE A 45 36.41 13.62 -24.33
CA ILE A 45 36.38 13.69 -25.80
C ILE A 45 36.20 12.29 -26.40
N SER A 46 36.55 11.24 -25.65
CA SER A 46 36.29 9.84 -25.97
C SER A 46 34.81 9.49 -25.79
N GLY A 47 34.21 8.83 -26.78
CA GLY A 47 32.79 8.46 -26.76
C GLY A 47 32.35 7.71 -25.49
N CYS A 48 31.04 7.78 -25.22
CA CYS A 48 30.41 7.12 -24.08
C CYS A 48 30.49 5.57 -24.21
N PRO A 49 31.12 4.85 -23.26
CA PRO A 49 31.03 3.40 -23.22
C PRO A 49 29.61 2.97 -22.86
N LEU A 50 29.21 1.76 -23.24
CA LEU A 50 27.91 1.22 -22.80
C LEU A 50 27.96 1.02 -21.28
N PRO A 51 26.90 1.37 -20.51
CA PRO A 51 26.90 1.19 -19.06
C PRO A 51 27.15 -0.27 -18.62
N GLU A 52 26.80 -1.24 -19.46
CA GLU A 52 26.99 -2.66 -19.15
C GLU A 52 28.46 -3.08 -19.12
N THR A 53 29.31 -2.44 -19.94
CA THR A 53 30.75 -2.75 -19.99
C THR A 53 31.55 -2.04 -18.90
N CYS A 54 30.93 -1.14 -18.14
CA CYS A 54 31.58 -0.48 -17.02
C CYS A 54 31.58 -1.37 -15.78
N GLU A 55 32.71 -1.35 -15.07
CA GLU A 55 32.95 -2.11 -13.85
C GLU A 55 33.04 -1.18 -12.65
N LEU A 56 32.65 -1.69 -11.49
CA LEU A 56 32.73 -0.98 -10.22
C LEU A 56 33.99 -1.44 -9.48
N TYR A 57 34.73 -0.49 -8.94
CA TYR A 57 35.93 -0.72 -8.15
C TYR A 57 35.73 -0.18 -6.73
N TYR A 58 36.30 -0.86 -5.75
CA TYR A 58 36.38 -0.40 -4.38
C TYR A 58 37.63 0.46 -4.19
N ILE A 59 37.49 1.63 -3.58
CA ILE A 59 38.60 2.55 -3.33
C ILE A 59 39.14 2.31 -1.91
N ASN A 60 40.42 1.99 -1.81
CA ASN A 60 41.07 1.91 -0.51
C ASN A 60 41.39 3.33 0.02
N ARG A 61 40.75 3.70 1.13
CA ARG A 61 40.86 5.03 1.74
C ARG A 61 42.26 5.37 2.22
N ASP A 62 42.98 4.41 2.82
CA ASP A 62 44.33 4.66 3.35
C ASP A 62 45.31 5.04 2.25
N THR A 63 45.11 4.46 1.06
CA THR A 63 45.92 4.73 -0.13
C THR A 63 45.45 5.97 -0.90
N LEU A 64 44.18 6.35 -0.75
CA LEU A 64 43.62 7.57 -1.32
C LEU A 64 44.21 8.80 -0.61
N PHE A 65 44.31 8.76 0.73
CA PHE A 65 44.80 9.87 1.56
C PHE A 65 46.31 9.83 1.85
N CYS A 66 47.11 9.07 1.07
CA CYS A 66 48.56 8.95 1.29
C CYS A 66 49.40 10.11 0.72
N TYR A 67 48.76 11.18 0.22
CA TYR A 67 49.39 12.35 -0.41
C TYR A 67 50.40 12.00 -1.52
N HIS A 68 50.05 11.02 -2.36
CA HIS A 68 50.79 10.69 -3.58
C HIS A 68 50.22 11.46 -4.77
N LYS A 69 51.07 11.95 -5.68
CA LYS A 69 50.66 12.80 -6.82
C LYS A 69 49.51 12.21 -7.66
N ALA A 70 49.54 10.90 -7.92
CA ALA A 70 48.47 10.25 -8.66
C ALA A 70 47.17 10.12 -7.84
N SER A 71 47.29 9.78 -6.55
CA SER A 71 46.15 9.68 -5.63
C SER A 71 45.48 11.04 -5.41
N GLU A 72 46.28 12.12 -5.32
CA GLU A 72 45.77 13.48 -5.16
C GLU A 72 44.98 13.93 -6.39
N SER A 73 45.51 13.68 -7.61
CA SER A 73 44.76 13.98 -8.83
C SER A 73 43.49 13.15 -8.96
N PHE A 74 43.48 11.92 -8.44
CA PHE A 74 42.28 11.07 -8.41
C PHE A 74 41.27 11.56 -7.36
N LEU A 75 41.74 11.97 -6.17
CA LEU A 75 40.93 12.56 -5.11
C LEU A 75 40.29 13.87 -5.59
N GLN A 76 41.05 14.75 -6.24
CA GLN A 76 40.53 15.98 -6.83
C GLN A 76 39.41 15.70 -7.84
N ARG A 77 39.56 14.70 -8.72
CA ARG A 77 38.50 14.28 -9.65
C ARG A 77 37.26 13.76 -8.92
N LEU A 78 37.46 12.98 -7.86
CA LEU A 78 36.41 12.40 -7.04
C LEU A 78 35.61 13.50 -6.31
N VAL A 79 36.30 14.46 -5.69
CA VAL A 79 35.70 15.59 -4.99
C VAL A 79 35.02 16.54 -5.97
N ALA A 80 35.65 16.85 -7.11
CA ALA A 80 35.03 17.67 -8.16
C ALA A 80 33.70 17.05 -8.63
N LEU A 81 33.65 15.72 -8.76
CA LEU A 81 32.44 15.00 -9.09
C LEU A 81 31.37 15.11 -8.00
N TYR A 82 31.74 14.97 -6.71
CA TYR A 82 30.81 15.18 -5.60
C TYR A 82 30.28 16.60 -5.57
N VAL A 83 31.14 17.59 -5.81
CA VAL A 83 30.76 19.00 -5.81
C VAL A 83 29.79 19.31 -6.94
N ALA A 84 30.02 18.75 -8.12
CA ALA A 84 29.14 18.94 -9.27
C ALA A 84 27.79 18.24 -9.16
N SER A 85 27.69 17.12 -8.44
CA SER A 85 26.44 16.36 -8.33
C SER A 85 25.56 16.79 -7.15
N HIS A 86 26.13 17.42 -6.11
CA HIS A 86 25.42 17.77 -4.89
C HIS A 86 25.19 19.28 -4.75
N TYR A 87 23.95 19.64 -4.42
CA TYR A 87 23.51 21.03 -4.26
C TYR A 87 24.22 21.79 -3.13
N LYS A 88 24.68 21.08 -2.10
CA LYS A 88 25.43 21.65 -0.97
C LYS A 88 26.49 20.66 -0.51
N ASN A 89 27.71 21.13 -0.37
CA ASN A 89 28.83 20.39 0.18
C ASN A 89 29.47 21.20 1.31
N SER A 90 30.03 20.51 2.28
CA SER A 90 30.86 21.10 3.33
C SER A 90 32.28 20.53 3.19
N PRO A 91 33.34 21.32 3.38
CA PRO A 91 34.70 20.77 3.41
C PRO A 91 34.88 19.70 4.49
N ASN A 92 34.07 19.75 5.56
CA ASN A 92 34.04 18.73 6.60
C ASN A 92 33.61 17.34 6.09
N ASP A 93 33.00 17.26 4.90
CA ASP A 93 32.66 15.99 4.27
C ASP A 93 33.93 15.18 3.97
N LEU A 94 35.02 15.82 3.54
CA LEU A 94 36.31 15.15 3.32
C LEU A 94 36.86 14.57 4.61
N GLN A 95 36.75 15.30 5.71
CA GLN A 95 37.15 14.83 7.04
C GLN A 95 36.29 13.64 7.49
N MET A 96 34.97 13.71 7.30
CA MET A 96 34.07 12.59 7.64
C MET A 96 34.42 11.34 6.82
N MET A 97 34.83 11.51 5.56
CA MET A 97 35.21 10.43 4.66
C MET A 97 36.52 9.75 5.03
N SER A 98 37.47 10.50 5.60
CA SER A 98 38.75 9.96 6.07
C SER A 98 38.65 9.35 7.46
N ASP A 99 37.87 9.95 8.37
CA ASP A 99 37.82 9.58 9.79
C ASP A 99 36.91 8.38 10.07
N ALA A 100 35.71 8.31 9.47
CA ALA A 100 34.74 7.29 9.85
C ALA A 100 34.99 5.95 9.13
N PRO A 101 35.35 4.87 9.85
CA PRO A 101 35.71 3.58 9.25
C PRO A 101 34.53 2.89 8.56
N ALA A 102 33.29 3.24 8.89
CA ALA A 102 32.09 2.70 8.26
C ALA A 102 31.83 3.19 6.82
N HIS A 103 32.58 4.19 6.33
CA HIS A 103 32.40 4.71 4.97
C HIS A 103 33.13 3.89 3.90
N HIS A 104 32.39 3.31 2.98
CA HIS A 104 32.89 2.64 1.79
C HIS A 104 32.73 3.51 0.55
N LEU A 105 33.79 3.56 -0.25
CA LEU A 105 33.86 4.30 -1.51
C LEU A 105 33.92 3.34 -2.68
N PHE A 106 33.01 3.54 -3.63
CA PHE A 106 33.00 2.81 -4.89
C PHE A 106 33.06 3.77 -6.07
N CYS A 107 33.87 3.46 -7.08
CA CYS A 107 33.91 4.20 -8.33
C CYS A 107 33.55 3.30 -9.52
N LEU A 108 32.76 3.85 -10.43
CA LEU A 108 32.45 3.23 -11.71
C LEU A 108 33.43 3.76 -12.76
N LEU A 109 34.20 2.85 -13.35
CA LEU A 109 35.23 3.17 -14.34
C LEU A 109 34.84 2.57 -15.70
N PRO A 110 35.24 3.23 -16.81
CA PRO A 110 35.15 2.61 -18.13
C PRO A 110 36.11 1.42 -18.20
N PRO A 111 35.88 0.47 -19.13
CA PRO A 111 36.81 -0.63 -19.35
C PRO A 111 38.18 -0.07 -19.73
N VAL A 112 39.19 -0.32 -18.89
CA VAL A 112 40.54 0.19 -19.09
C VAL A 112 41.27 -0.74 -20.07
N PRO A 113 41.65 -0.27 -21.27
CA PRO A 113 42.49 -1.08 -22.14
C PRO A 113 43.86 -1.26 -21.47
N PRO A 114 44.45 -2.47 -21.50
CA PRO A 114 45.72 -2.79 -20.81
C PRO A 114 46.93 -1.97 -21.32
N THR A 115 46.74 -1.19 -22.39
CA THR A 115 47.77 -0.38 -23.05
C THR A 115 47.83 1.07 -22.56
N GLN A 116 46.83 1.56 -21.82
CA GLN A 116 46.82 2.94 -21.31
C GLN A 116 47.25 2.99 -19.83
N ASN A 117 48.43 3.57 -19.58
CA ASN A 117 48.97 3.82 -18.24
C ASN A 117 48.49 5.17 -17.65
N SER A 118 47.39 5.72 -18.17
CA SER A 118 46.78 6.98 -17.72
C SER A 118 45.72 6.72 -16.66
N LEU A 119 45.61 7.62 -15.68
CA LEU A 119 44.58 7.55 -14.64
C LEU A 119 43.18 7.45 -15.27
N PRO A 120 42.42 6.38 -14.97
CA PRO A 120 41.09 6.20 -15.52
C PRO A 120 40.17 7.33 -15.06
N GLU A 121 39.23 7.66 -15.92
CA GLU A 121 38.24 8.70 -15.63
C GLU A 121 37.08 8.12 -14.83
N VAL A 122 36.61 8.91 -13.85
CA VAL A 122 35.60 8.48 -12.91
C VAL A 122 34.23 8.88 -13.43
N LEU A 123 33.42 7.90 -13.85
CA LEU A 123 32.09 8.15 -14.44
C LEU A 123 31.03 8.39 -13.37
N ALA A 124 31.07 7.58 -12.31
CA ALA A 124 30.19 7.69 -11.16
C ALA A 124 30.92 7.27 -9.87
N VAL A 125 30.53 7.86 -8.75
CA VAL A 125 31.03 7.50 -7.41
C VAL A 125 29.84 7.25 -6.50
N VAL A 126 29.93 6.19 -5.71
CA VAL A 126 28.93 5.82 -4.71
C VAL A 126 29.61 5.76 -3.34
N GLN A 127 29.09 6.53 -2.40
CA GLN A 127 29.48 6.49 -1.00
C GLN A 127 28.43 5.70 -0.21
N VAL A 128 28.85 4.61 0.42
CA VAL A 128 28.02 3.81 1.33
C VAL A 128 28.55 3.96 2.75
N CYS A 129 27.67 4.03 3.73
CA CYS A 129 27.99 4.00 5.15
C CYS A 129 27.36 2.75 5.74
N LEU A 130 28.12 1.90 6.38
CA LEU A 130 27.54 0.81 7.17
C LEU A 130 26.88 1.41 8.42
N GLU A 131 25.65 1.02 8.70
CA GLU A 131 24.85 1.45 9.85
C GLU A 131 24.12 0.23 10.43
N GLY A 132 24.03 0.11 11.75
CA GLY A 132 23.27 -0.99 12.38
C GLY A 132 24.04 -1.72 13.47
N GLU A 133 23.61 -2.95 13.78
CA GLU A 133 24.15 -3.79 14.87
C GLU A 133 24.13 -3.10 16.24
N ILE A 134 23.15 -2.21 16.45
CA ILE A 134 23.03 -1.47 17.70
C ILE A 134 22.38 -2.38 18.74
N SER A 135 23.00 -2.49 19.92
CA SER A 135 22.43 -3.27 21.01
C SER A 135 21.01 -2.83 21.36
N ARG A 136 20.08 -3.79 21.48
CA ARG A 136 18.66 -3.56 21.85
C ARG A 136 18.52 -2.69 23.11
N GLN A 137 19.38 -2.90 24.10
CA GLN A 137 19.39 -2.13 25.35
C GLN A 137 19.71 -0.64 25.10
N SER A 138 20.66 -0.35 24.21
CA SER A 138 20.98 1.04 23.83
C SER A 138 19.79 1.69 23.14
N ILE A 139 19.14 1.01 22.19
CA ILE A 139 17.94 1.52 21.50
C ILE A 139 16.82 1.83 22.48
N LEU A 140 16.47 0.89 23.37
CA LEU A 140 15.43 1.10 24.39
C LEU A 140 15.77 2.26 25.33
N SER A 141 17.03 2.38 25.74
CA SER A 141 17.48 3.48 26.60
C SER A 141 17.39 4.83 25.88
N SER A 142 17.72 4.88 24.59
CA SER A 142 17.65 6.10 23.77
C SER A 142 16.22 6.48 23.43
N LEU A 143 15.35 5.51 23.14
CA LEU A 143 13.91 5.73 22.95
C LEU A 143 13.26 6.30 24.21
N SER A 144 13.62 5.77 25.39
CA SER A 144 13.10 6.27 26.67
C SER A 144 13.60 7.68 27.02
N ARG A 145 14.81 8.04 26.58
CA ARG A 145 15.46 9.33 26.88
C ARG A 145 15.28 10.37 25.77
N GLY A 146 14.75 10.00 24.62
CA GLY A 146 14.61 10.85 23.44
C GLY A 146 15.93 11.41 22.89
N LYS A 147 17.07 10.76 23.19
CA LYS A 147 18.39 11.22 22.73
C LYS A 147 18.83 10.41 21.53
N LYS A 148 19.18 11.10 20.43
CA LYS A 148 19.79 10.50 19.24
C LYS A 148 21.30 10.54 19.39
N ALA A 149 21.95 9.39 19.30
CA ALA A 149 23.40 9.36 19.16
C ALA A 149 23.79 9.93 17.79
N SER A 150 24.99 10.51 17.69
CA SER A 150 25.58 10.92 16.42
C SER A 150 25.99 9.67 15.63
N GLY A 151 25.40 9.46 14.47
CA GLY A 151 25.59 8.23 13.66
C GLY A 151 24.26 7.55 13.35
N ASP A 152 24.28 6.50 12.53
CA ASP A 152 23.17 5.56 12.29
C ASP A 152 21.79 6.20 12.07
N LEU A 153 21.68 7.07 11.07
CA LEU A 153 20.46 7.86 10.84
C LEU A 153 19.24 6.97 10.61
N ILE A 154 19.39 5.92 9.80
CA ILE A 154 18.26 5.07 9.38
C ILE A 154 17.77 4.22 10.56
N PRO A 155 18.63 3.45 11.28
CA PRO A 155 18.23 2.73 12.49
C PRO A 155 17.49 3.60 13.49
N TRP A 156 18.01 4.80 13.81
CA TRP A 156 17.35 5.70 14.77
C TRP A 156 16.00 6.21 14.26
N THR A 157 15.93 6.62 13.00
CA THR A 157 14.69 7.20 12.44
C THR A 157 13.58 6.17 12.33
N VAL A 158 13.89 4.96 11.86
CA VAL A 158 12.90 3.89 11.70
C VAL A 158 12.46 3.38 13.09
N SER A 159 13.40 3.11 14.00
CA SER A 159 13.08 2.65 15.36
C SER A 159 12.22 3.66 16.13
N GLU A 160 12.44 4.97 15.95
CA GLU A 160 11.61 6.01 16.57
C GLU A 160 10.19 6.06 15.98
N GLN A 161 10.05 5.92 14.66
CA GLN A 161 8.77 6.07 13.98
C GLN A 161 7.87 4.84 14.12
N PHE A 162 8.44 3.65 14.12
CA PHE A 162 7.70 2.39 14.26
C PHE A 162 7.73 1.85 15.70
N GLN A 163 8.52 2.45 16.59
CA GLN A 163 8.76 1.97 17.97
C GLN A 163 9.24 0.51 18.01
N ASP A 164 9.95 0.10 16.96
CA ASP A 164 10.45 -1.26 16.80
C ASP A 164 11.94 -1.31 17.12
N PRO A 165 12.35 -1.95 18.24
CA PRO A 165 13.76 -2.10 18.60
C PRO A 165 14.47 -3.18 17.78
N ASP A 166 13.74 -4.06 17.10
CA ASP A 166 14.32 -5.18 16.35
C ASP A 166 15.01 -4.65 15.08
N PHE A 167 14.43 -3.63 14.45
CA PHE A 167 15.01 -3.01 13.25
C PHE A 167 16.40 -2.42 13.50
N GLY A 168 16.66 -1.78 14.64
CA GLY A 168 17.97 -1.20 14.92
C GLY A 168 19.07 -2.24 15.23
N SER A 169 18.68 -3.51 15.47
CA SER A 169 19.61 -4.62 15.63
C SER A 169 20.08 -5.19 14.28
N LEU A 170 19.35 -4.91 13.20
CA LEU A 170 19.72 -5.33 11.84
C LEU A 170 20.96 -4.59 11.36
N SER A 171 21.70 -5.22 10.45
CA SER A 171 22.85 -4.63 9.79
C SER A 171 22.44 -4.06 8.44
N GLY A 172 22.77 -2.79 8.16
CA GLY A 172 22.33 -2.09 6.97
C GLY A 172 23.42 -1.22 6.32
N GLY A 173 23.26 -0.97 5.03
CA GLY A 173 24.10 -0.04 4.29
C GLY A 173 23.32 1.20 3.88
N ARG A 174 23.71 2.38 4.37
CA ARG A 174 23.15 3.66 3.90
C ARG A 174 23.96 4.19 2.72
N VAL A 175 23.34 4.31 1.55
CA VAL A 175 23.93 5.08 0.44
C VAL A 175 23.81 6.57 0.77
N VAL A 176 24.93 7.19 1.12
CA VAL A 176 24.99 8.60 1.53
C VAL A 176 24.96 9.50 0.30
N ARG A 177 25.78 9.17 -0.70
CA ARG A 177 25.96 9.99 -1.92
C ARG A 177 26.11 9.11 -3.14
N ILE A 178 25.51 9.57 -4.24
CA ILE A 178 25.75 9.06 -5.58
C ILE A 178 26.05 10.28 -6.44
N ALA A 179 27.26 10.31 -6.98
CA ALA A 179 27.69 11.34 -7.89
C ALA A 179 27.84 10.73 -9.27
N VAL A 180 27.08 11.26 -10.23
CA VAL A 180 27.24 10.93 -11.65
C VAL A 180 27.68 12.20 -12.34
N HIS A 181 28.64 12.04 -13.25
CA HIS A 181 29.20 13.16 -13.97
C HIS A 181 28.10 13.90 -14.76
N PRO A 182 28.03 15.24 -14.68
CA PRO A 182 26.91 16.03 -15.24
C PRO A 182 26.57 15.70 -16.69
N ASP A 183 27.57 15.53 -17.54
CA ASP A 183 27.39 15.20 -18.97
C ASP A 183 26.81 13.80 -19.22
N TYR A 184 26.87 12.90 -18.23
CA TYR A 184 26.39 11.51 -18.33
C TYR A 184 25.10 11.28 -17.55
N GLN A 185 24.48 12.34 -17.02
CA GLN A 185 23.20 12.24 -16.36
C GLN A 185 22.11 11.80 -17.34
N GLY A 186 21.30 10.82 -16.94
CA GLY A 186 20.23 10.28 -17.78
C GLY A 186 20.63 9.08 -18.66
N MET A 187 21.92 8.73 -18.75
CA MET A 187 22.39 7.58 -19.53
C MET A 187 22.40 6.25 -18.75
N GLY A 188 22.09 6.26 -17.46
CA GLY A 188 21.91 5.04 -16.65
C GLY A 188 23.13 4.56 -15.86
N TYR A 189 24.27 5.26 -15.88
CA TYR A 189 25.46 4.89 -15.10
C TYR A 189 25.22 4.81 -13.59
N GLY A 190 24.43 5.73 -13.02
CA GLY A 190 24.06 5.66 -11.60
C GLY A 190 23.23 4.42 -11.27
N SER A 191 22.33 4.01 -12.17
CA SER A 191 21.53 2.78 -11.99
C SER A 191 22.41 1.54 -12.08
N ARG A 192 23.39 1.53 -12.99
CA ARG A 192 24.38 0.46 -13.10
C ARG A 192 25.24 0.36 -11.84
N ALA A 193 25.79 1.48 -11.37
CA ALA A 193 26.61 1.52 -10.16
C ALA A 193 25.83 0.97 -8.95
N LEU A 194 24.59 1.41 -8.75
CA LEU A 194 23.73 0.86 -7.71
C LEU A 194 23.46 -0.63 -7.85
N ARG A 195 23.20 -1.10 -9.06
CA ARG A 195 22.95 -2.52 -9.32
C ARG A 195 24.19 -3.36 -8.96
N LEU A 196 25.39 -2.90 -9.33
CA LEU A 196 26.65 -3.58 -8.99
C LEU A 196 26.91 -3.56 -7.47
N VAL A 197 26.63 -2.45 -6.78
CA VAL A 197 26.71 -2.37 -5.31
C VAL A 197 25.72 -3.34 -4.64
N GLN A 198 24.49 -3.44 -5.16
CA GLN A 198 23.49 -4.39 -4.65
C GLN A 198 23.98 -5.83 -4.83
N MET A 199 24.44 -6.19 -6.03
CA MET A 199 24.98 -7.53 -6.32
C MET A 199 26.21 -7.87 -5.45
N TYR A 200 27.04 -6.87 -5.12
CA TYR A 200 28.18 -7.02 -4.22
C TYR A 200 27.76 -7.40 -2.80
N TYR A 201 26.81 -6.67 -2.22
CA TYR A 201 26.32 -6.96 -0.87
C TYR A 201 25.38 -8.19 -0.81
N GLU A 202 24.74 -8.56 -1.92
CA GLU A 202 24.00 -9.83 -2.05
C GLU A 202 24.94 -11.05 -2.14
N GLY A 203 26.25 -10.86 -2.31
CA GLY A 203 27.23 -11.94 -2.38
C GLY A 203 27.32 -12.64 -3.74
N GLN A 204 26.83 -12.01 -4.82
CA GLN A 204 26.83 -12.61 -6.17
C GLN A 204 28.21 -12.61 -6.84
N PHE A 205 29.19 -11.91 -6.27
CA PHE A 205 30.58 -11.94 -6.74
C PHE A 205 31.35 -13.03 -5.97
N PRO A 206 31.82 -14.10 -6.64
CA PRO A 206 32.68 -15.06 -5.99
C PRO A 206 33.99 -14.37 -5.61
N CYS A 207 34.30 -14.36 -4.32
CA CYS A 207 35.59 -13.90 -3.83
C CYS A 207 36.66 -14.88 -4.28
N LEU A 208 37.67 -14.41 -5.02
CA LEU A 208 38.77 -15.26 -5.51
C LEU A 208 39.75 -15.66 -4.40
N GLU A 209 39.70 -14.98 -3.24
CA GLU A 209 40.53 -15.27 -2.08
C GLU A 209 39.72 -16.00 -0.99
N GLU A 210 39.69 -17.34 -1.04
CA GLU A 210 39.09 -18.20 0.00
C GLU A 210 39.85 -18.18 1.36
N ASN A 211 40.91 -17.37 1.51
CA ASN A 211 41.80 -17.38 2.69
C ASN A 211 42.11 -15.98 3.29
N ALA A 212 41.12 -15.09 3.39
CA ALA A 212 41.25 -13.82 4.12
C ALA A 212 40.47 -13.81 5.45
N ALA A 213 40.39 -14.95 6.14
CA ALA A 213 40.12 -14.92 7.57
C ALA A 213 41.27 -14.17 8.27
N ASN A 214 40.99 -12.95 8.73
CA ASN A 214 41.70 -12.24 9.78
C ASN A 214 43.23 -12.14 9.63
N LYS A 215 43.70 -11.31 8.71
CA LYS A 215 44.82 -10.43 9.04
C LYS A 215 44.46 -9.00 8.67
N PRO A 216 44.24 -8.09 9.62
CA PRO A 216 44.48 -6.69 9.31
C PRO A 216 45.93 -6.65 8.81
N GLN A 217 46.15 -6.26 7.56
CA GLN A 217 47.47 -5.79 7.17
C GLN A 217 47.69 -4.52 7.98
N GLU A 218 48.13 -4.68 9.23
CA GLU A 218 48.64 -3.60 10.04
C GLU A 218 49.75 -2.96 9.21
N ILE A 219 49.42 -1.80 8.66
CA ILE A 219 50.40 -0.82 8.25
C ILE A 219 51.30 -0.68 9.48
N THR A 220 52.56 -1.12 9.39
CA THR A 220 53.54 -0.96 10.46
C THR A 220 53.64 0.53 10.78
N SER A 221 52.89 0.98 11.78
CA SER A 221 53.11 2.26 12.43
C SER A 221 54.44 2.12 13.16
N ILE A 222 55.34 3.04 12.86
CA ILE A 222 56.60 3.15 13.58
C ILE A 222 56.20 3.41 15.04
N SER A 223 56.64 2.56 15.97
CA SER A 223 56.32 2.63 17.39
C SER A 223 56.56 4.06 17.93
N GLY A 224 55.51 4.67 18.49
CA GLY A 224 55.44 6.07 18.91
C GLY A 224 56.27 6.46 20.14
N GLU A 225 57.42 5.84 20.38
CA GLU A 225 58.32 6.23 21.48
C GLU A 225 59.47 7.17 21.05
N ALA A 226 59.58 7.53 19.76
CA ALA A 226 60.72 8.32 19.27
C ALA A 226 60.36 9.49 18.33
N VAL A 227 59.14 10.02 18.34
CA VAL A 227 58.80 11.21 17.54
C VAL A 227 58.08 12.24 18.41
N SER A 228 58.81 13.29 18.78
CA SER A 228 58.27 14.50 19.42
C SER A 228 57.24 15.13 18.47
N LEU A 229 56.10 15.60 19.00
CA LEU A 229 54.97 16.22 18.26
C LEU A 229 55.35 17.36 17.28
N LEU A 230 56.59 17.85 17.33
CA LEU A 230 57.11 18.93 16.50
C LEU A 230 57.98 18.43 15.31
N GLU A 231 58.26 17.12 15.22
CA GLU A 231 59.09 16.50 14.19
C GLU A 231 58.37 15.33 13.48
N GLU A 232 57.07 15.46 13.19
CA GLU A 232 56.39 14.53 12.27
C GLU A 232 56.90 14.75 10.84
N SER A 233 57.91 13.99 10.43
CA SER A 233 58.24 13.85 9.02
C SER A 233 57.18 12.97 8.33
N LEU A 234 56.28 13.58 7.56
CA LEU A 234 55.35 12.90 6.65
C LEU A 234 56.14 12.14 5.56
N THR A 235 56.67 10.97 5.89
CA THR A 235 57.26 10.07 4.88
C THR A 235 56.16 9.17 4.30
N PRO A 236 56.15 8.93 2.98
CA PRO A 236 55.17 8.04 2.37
C PRO A 236 55.32 6.63 2.96
N ARG A 237 54.22 6.09 3.47
CA ARG A 237 54.15 4.75 4.09
C ARG A 237 54.68 3.69 3.11
N LYS A 238 55.57 2.79 3.56
CA LYS A 238 56.12 1.71 2.73
C LYS A 238 55.12 0.55 2.61
N ASN A 239 55.01 -0.05 1.42
CA ASN A 239 54.08 -1.13 1.04
C ASN A 239 52.59 -0.75 1.12
N LEU A 240 52.15 0.17 0.27
CA LEU A 240 50.73 0.53 0.15
C LEU A 240 49.97 -0.52 -0.68
N PRO A 241 48.78 -0.95 -0.24
CA PRO A 241 47.87 -1.71 -1.08
C PRO A 241 47.47 -0.90 -2.34
N PRO A 242 46.95 -1.55 -3.40
CA PRO A 242 46.50 -0.83 -4.58
C PRO A 242 45.34 0.12 -4.26
N LEU A 243 45.30 1.27 -4.95
CA LEU A 243 44.26 2.29 -4.78
C LEU A 243 42.86 1.77 -5.14
N LEU A 244 42.80 0.96 -6.19
CA LEU A 244 41.58 0.38 -6.72
C LEU A 244 41.66 -1.12 -6.53
N LEU A 245 40.68 -1.66 -5.80
CA LEU A 245 40.47 -3.09 -5.64
C LEU A 245 39.27 -3.49 -6.49
N ARG A 246 39.37 -4.65 -7.15
CA ARG A 246 38.20 -5.24 -7.82
C ARG A 246 37.23 -5.77 -6.77
N LEU A 247 35.93 -5.74 -7.08
CA LEU A 247 34.92 -6.28 -6.17
C LEU A 247 35.12 -7.77 -5.87
N SER A 248 35.75 -8.54 -6.76
CA SER A 248 36.07 -9.96 -6.54
C SER A 248 37.23 -10.21 -5.56
N GLU A 249 38.01 -9.18 -5.25
CA GLU A 249 39.20 -9.29 -4.38
C GLU A 249 38.84 -9.03 -2.90
N ARG A 250 37.68 -8.43 -2.62
CA ARG A 250 37.24 -8.12 -1.25
C ARG A 250 35.92 -8.82 -0.91
N PRO A 251 35.82 -9.52 0.22
CA PRO A 251 34.55 -10.06 0.68
C PRO A 251 33.64 -8.92 1.17
N ALA A 252 32.36 -8.99 0.80
CA ALA A 252 31.35 -8.05 1.28
C ALA A 252 30.93 -8.38 2.71
N GLU A 253 30.68 -7.34 3.51
CA GLU A 253 29.97 -7.50 4.79
C GLU A 253 28.54 -7.96 4.55
N LYS A 254 28.01 -8.80 5.45
CA LYS A 254 26.61 -9.24 5.39
C LYS A 254 25.70 -8.08 5.79
N LEU A 255 24.79 -7.70 4.89
CA LEU A 255 23.83 -6.62 5.12
C LEU A 255 22.41 -7.11 4.86
N ASP A 256 21.50 -6.78 5.77
CA ASP A 256 20.08 -7.15 5.66
C ASP A 256 19.33 -6.20 4.72
N TYR A 257 19.68 -4.91 4.76
CA TYR A 257 19.04 -3.87 3.95
C TYR A 257 20.01 -2.82 3.41
N LEU A 258 19.63 -2.19 2.30
CA LEU A 258 20.18 -0.92 1.84
C LEU A 258 19.17 0.20 2.02
N GLY A 259 19.64 1.32 2.54
CA GLY A 259 18.82 2.49 2.80
C GLY A 259 19.39 3.75 2.16
N VAL A 260 18.53 4.74 1.93
CA VAL A 260 18.92 6.03 1.36
C VAL A 260 18.18 7.14 2.10
N SER A 261 18.83 8.29 2.27
CA SER A 261 18.22 9.49 2.84
C SER A 261 18.54 10.67 1.94
N TYR A 262 17.53 11.30 1.36
CA TYR A 262 17.72 12.40 0.39
C TYR A 262 16.56 13.41 0.42
N GLY A 263 16.79 14.61 -0.13
CA GLY A 263 15.75 15.62 -0.34
C GLY A 263 14.78 15.22 -1.45
N LEU A 264 13.49 15.16 -1.15
CA LEU A 264 12.47 14.62 -2.06
C LEU A 264 12.32 15.49 -3.31
N THR A 265 12.86 15.00 -4.43
CA THR A 265 12.62 15.56 -5.77
C THR A 265 11.99 14.52 -6.71
N PRO A 266 11.17 14.92 -7.71
CA PRO A 266 10.56 13.98 -8.66
C PRO A 266 11.58 13.15 -9.45
N LYS A 267 12.75 13.73 -9.77
CA LYS A 267 13.82 13.04 -10.52
C LYS A 267 14.45 11.93 -9.67
N LEU A 268 14.84 12.24 -8.43
CA LEU A 268 15.45 11.27 -7.52
C LEU A 268 14.45 10.19 -7.09
N LEU A 269 13.19 10.55 -6.82
CA LEU A 269 12.15 9.57 -6.49
C LEU A 269 11.97 8.52 -7.61
N LYS A 270 11.94 8.96 -8.87
CA LYS A 270 11.87 8.04 -10.02
C LYS A 270 13.11 7.16 -10.13
N PHE A 271 14.30 7.71 -9.87
CA PHE A 271 15.55 6.96 -9.87
C PHE A 271 15.55 5.84 -8.81
N TRP A 272 15.22 6.16 -7.56
CA TRP A 272 15.20 5.18 -6.47
C TRP A 272 14.11 4.13 -6.63
N LYS A 273 12.92 4.52 -7.10
CA LYS A 273 11.84 3.56 -7.40
C LYS A 273 12.24 2.57 -8.50
N ARG A 274 12.93 3.03 -9.55
CA ARG A 274 13.47 2.15 -10.60
C ARG A 274 14.55 1.19 -10.07
N ALA A 275 15.30 1.60 -9.04
CA ALA A 275 16.32 0.79 -8.40
C ALA A 275 15.78 -0.23 -7.37
N GLY A 276 14.45 -0.28 -7.16
CA GLY A 276 13.81 -1.24 -6.26
C GLY A 276 13.54 -0.72 -4.85
N PHE A 277 13.82 0.55 -4.55
CA PHE A 277 13.65 1.08 -3.19
C PHE A 277 12.18 1.39 -2.86
N VAL A 278 11.83 1.23 -1.59
CA VAL A 278 10.51 1.47 -1.01
C VAL A 278 10.57 2.66 -0.04
N PRO A 279 9.70 3.68 -0.18
CA PRO A 279 9.65 4.77 0.78
C PRO A 279 9.09 4.27 2.12
N VAL A 280 9.80 4.56 3.21
CA VAL A 280 9.41 4.14 4.58
C VAL A 280 9.12 5.34 5.47
N TYR A 281 9.82 6.46 5.26
CA TYR A 281 9.62 7.66 6.03
C TYR A 281 9.77 8.93 5.18
N LEU A 282 8.95 9.93 5.47
CA LEU A 282 9.03 11.26 4.89
C LEU A 282 8.86 12.29 6.00
N ARG A 283 9.86 13.14 6.17
CA ARG A 283 9.85 14.19 7.19
C ARG A 283 8.83 15.28 6.84
N GLN A 284 8.01 15.66 7.81
CA GLN A 284 7.01 16.73 7.62
C GLN A 284 7.65 18.12 7.56
N THR A 285 8.61 18.43 8.42
CA THR A 285 9.30 19.73 8.35
C THR A 285 10.25 19.75 7.16
N PRO A 286 10.09 20.68 6.20
CA PRO A 286 11.07 20.86 5.15
C PRO A 286 12.39 21.33 5.75
N ASN A 287 13.48 21.07 5.05
CA ASN A 287 14.78 21.60 5.43
C ASN A 287 14.85 23.10 5.09
N ASP A 288 15.26 23.94 6.03
CA ASP A 288 15.28 25.40 5.84
C ASP A 288 16.18 25.86 4.68
N LEU A 289 17.21 25.07 4.38
CA LEU A 289 18.19 25.39 3.34
C LEU A 289 17.69 25.09 1.93
N THR A 290 17.01 23.96 1.73
CA THR A 290 16.59 23.50 0.40
C THR A 290 15.10 23.65 0.16
N GLY A 291 14.30 23.84 1.21
CA GLY A 291 12.84 23.76 1.16
C GLY A 291 12.30 22.34 0.90
N GLU A 292 13.17 21.35 0.78
CA GLU A 292 12.80 19.98 0.44
C GLU A 292 12.57 19.13 1.70
N HIS A 293 11.70 18.13 1.57
CA HIS A 293 11.43 17.16 2.64
C HIS A 293 12.40 15.99 2.56
N SER A 294 13.03 15.62 3.68
CA SER A 294 13.90 14.45 3.72
C SER A 294 13.07 13.15 3.64
N CYS A 295 13.38 12.31 2.66
CA CYS A 295 12.76 11.01 2.45
C CYS A 295 13.78 9.88 2.70
N VAL A 296 13.36 8.90 3.49
CA VAL A 296 14.09 7.65 3.71
C VAL A 296 13.42 6.54 2.92
N MET A 297 14.19 5.87 2.07
CA MET A 297 13.75 4.68 1.34
C MET A 297 14.66 3.49 1.66
N LEU A 298 14.08 2.30 1.75
CA LEU A 298 14.76 1.06 2.09
C LEU A 298 14.57 0.02 0.98
N LYS A 299 15.51 -0.90 0.86
CA LYS A 299 15.46 -2.10 0.02
C LYS A 299 16.08 -3.26 0.80
N THR A 300 15.39 -4.38 0.88
CA THR A 300 15.92 -5.64 1.42
C THR A 300 16.88 -6.28 0.40
N LEU A 301 18.00 -6.83 0.87
CA LEU A 301 18.99 -7.51 0.02
C LEU A 301 18.78 -9.03 0.00
N HIS A 302 18.52 -9.61 1.17
CA HIS A 302 18.18 -11.01 1.31
C HIS A 302 16.67 -11.14 1.47
N GLU A 303 16.00 -11.70 0.45
CA GLU A 303 14.66 -12.27 0.62
C GLU A 303 14.90 -13.71 1.06
N ASP A 304 14.85 -13.98 2.37
CA ASP A 304 14.79 -15.36 2.87
C ASP A 304 13.45 -15.95 2.42
N GLU A 305 13.44 -16.60 1.25
CA GLU A 305 12.26 -17.26 0.67
C GLU A 305 11.64 -18.31 1.61
N GLU A 306 12.37 -18.72 2.65
CA GLU A 306 11.99 -19.75 3.62
C GLU A 306 11.20 -19.24 4.84
N SER A 307 10.99 -17.92 4.98
CA SER A 307 10.25 -17.36 6.12
C SER A 307 8.80 -17.03 5.76
N ASP A 308 7.85 -17.81 6.30
CA ASP A 308 6.38 -17.63 6.18
C ASP A 308 5.85 -16.30 6.76
N GLN A 309 6.73 -15.44 7.30
CA GLN A 309 6.35 -14.15 7.88
C GLN A 309 6.21 -13.10 6.78
N GLU A 310 5.21 -12.20 6.93
CA GLU A 310 5.14 -11.04 6.04
C GLU A 310 6.48 -10.30 6.10
N PRO A 311 7.15 -10.03 4.96
CA PRO A 311 8.42 -9.34 4.96
C PRO A 311 8.21 -7.98 5.65
N TRP A 312 9.00 -7.69 6.68
CA TRP A 312 8.86 -6.49 7.53
C TRP A 312 8.78 -5.19 6.71
N LEU A 313 9.45 -5.14 5.55
CA LEU A 313 9.41 -4.01 4.62
C LEU A 313 7.99 -3.74 4.09
N THR A 314 7.18 -4.78 3.88
CA THR A 314 5.78 -4.65 3.47
C THR A 314 4.89 -4.14 4.59
N ALA A 315 5.15 -4.55 5.84
CA ALA A 315 4.45 -4.01 7.01
C ALA A 315 4.75 -2.51 7.18
N PHE A 316 6.02 -2.11 7.09
CA PHE A 316 6.42 -0.70 7.12
C PHE A 316 5.84 0.11 5.97
N TRP A 317 5.74 -0.47 4.77
CA TRP A 317 5.09 0.18 3.64
C TRP A 317 3.59 0.41 3.87
N LYS A 318 2.86 -0.60 4.37
CA LYS A 318 1.42 -0.48 4.68
C LYS A 318 1.17 0.65 5.69
N ASP A 319 1.99 0.70 6.74
CA ASP A 319 1.87 1.74 7.77
C ASP A 319 2.28 3.12 7.24
N PHE A 320 3.38 3.21 6.47
CA PHE A 320 3.78 4.44 5.78
C PHE A 320 2.66 4.94 4.86
N GLN A 321 2.04 4.07 4.06
CA GLN A 321 0.94 4.42 3.16
C GLN A 321 -0.25 4.99 3.94
N LYS A 322 -0.65 4.34 5.04
CA LYS A 322 -1.75 4.82 5.90
C LYS A 322 -1.44 6.17 6.54
N ARG A 323 -0.21 6.35 7.06
CA ARG A 323 0.24 7.63 7.63
C ARG A 323 0.31 8.71 6.57
N PHE A 324 0.90 8.42 5.42
CA PHE A 324 1.05 9.36 4.32
C PHE A 324 -0.31 9.86 3.81
N LEU A 325 -1.29 8.97 3.61
CA LEU A 325 -2.66 9.37 3.24
C LEU A 325 -3.31 10.32 4.25
N SER A 326 -3.02 10.15 5.54
CA SER A 326 -3.50 11.06 6.58
C SER A 326 -2.72 12.38 6.64
N LEU A 327 -1.44 12.38 6.24
CA LEU A 327 -0.57 13.55 6.25
C LEU A 327 -0.70 14.43 5.00
N LEU A 328 -1.28 13.91 3.91
CA LEU A 328 -1.47 14.61 2.63
C LEU A 328 -2.26 15.93 2.75
N SER A 329 -3.18 16.02 3.71
CA SER A 329 -3.99 17.22 3.95
C SER A 329 -3.26 18.33 4.70
N TYR A 330 -2.15 18.01 5.37
CA TYR A 330 -1.39 18.95 6.20
C TYR A 330 -0.27 19.60 5.37
N GLN A 331 0.99 19.45 5.80
CA GLN A 331 2.15 20.07 5.15
C GLN A 331 2.36 19.60 3.71
N PHE A 332 1.94 18.37 3.40
CA PHE A 332 2.06 17.76 2.08
C PHE A 332 0.97 18.19 1.08
N SER A 333 0.08 19.10 1.49
CA SER A 333 -0.85 19.78 0.57
C SER A 333 -0.10 20.62 -0.47
N THR A 334 1.11 21.08 -0.15
CA THR A 334 1.96 21.85 -1.06
C THR A 334 2.52 21.02 -2.23
N PHE A 335 2.55 19.69 -2.12
CA PHE A 335 3.09 18.83 -3.17
C PHE A 335 2.20 18.77 -4.39
N THR A 336 2.82 18.61 -5.57
CA THR A 336 2.07 18.32 -6.79
C THR A 336 1.40 16.95 -6.70
N PRO A 337 0.14 16.80 -7.16
CA PRO A 337 -0.59 15.53 -7.15
C PRO A 337 0.16 14.41 -7.88
N ALA A 338 0.90 14.76 -8.93
CA ALA A 338 1.76 13.83 -9.66
C ALA A 338 2.90 13.29 -8.79
N LEU A 339 3.52 14.12 -7.95
CA LEU A 339 4.56 13.67 -7.00
C LEU A 339 3.95 12.75 -5.94
N ALA A 340 2.85 13.16 -5.32
CA ALA A 340 2.17 12.36 -4.29
C ALA A 340 1.69 11.00 -4.82
N LEU A 341 1.14 10.96 -6.04
CA LEU A 341 0.77 9.73 -6.72
C LEU A 341 1.99 8.85 -7.00
N ASN A 342 3.10 9.45 -7.45
CA ASN A 342 4.34 8.71 -7.65
C ASN A 342 4.85 8.11 -6.33
N ILE A 343 4.70 8.78 -5.18
CA ILE A 343 5.08 8.23 -3.87
C ILE A 343 4.23 7.01 -3.54
N LEU A 344 2.90 7.13 -3.63
CA LEU A 344 1.93 6.06 -3.32
C LEU A 344 2.03 4.85 -4.26
N GLN A 345 2.37 5.05 -5.53
CA GLN A 345 2.52 3.96 -6.48
C GLN A 345 3.89 3.31 -6.30
N ASN A 346 3.93 2.15 -5.65
CA ASN A 346 5.13 1.33 -5.61
C ASN A 346 4.87 -0.03 -6.28
N ARG A 347 5.63 -0.32 -7.34
CA ARG A 347 5.54 -1.60 -8.07
C ARG A 347 6.39 -2.69 -7.43
N ASN A 348 7.31 -2.30 -6.55
CA ASN A 348 8.31 -3.19 -5.96
C ASN A 348 7.75 -4.02 -4.79
N ILE A 349 6.52 -3.77 -4.37
CA ILE A 349 5.84 -4.55 -3.34
C ILE A 349 4.76 -5.40 -4.01
N LYS A 350 4.84 -6.71 -3.80
CA LYS A 350 3.81 -7.66 -4.23
C LYS A 350 2.48 -7.19 -3.63
N LYS A 351 1.51 -6.88 -4.49
CA LYS A 351 0.15 -6.59 -4.03
C LYS A 351 -0.37 -7.87 -3.39
N GLN A 352 -0.50 -7.87 -2.07
CA GLN A 352 -1.22 -8.94 -1.40
C GLN A 352 -2.68 -8.93 -1.86
N SER A 353 -3.30 -10.10 -1.81
CA SER A 353 -4.69 -10.35 -2.24
C SER A 353 -5.61 -9.20 -1.83
N GLU A 354 -6.34 -8.69 -2.81
CA GLU A 354 -7.33 -7.63 -2.64
C GLU A 354 -8.26 -7.98 -1.47
N ASN A 355 -8.16 -7.25 -0.37
CA ASN A 355 -9.21 -7.24 0.65
C ASN A 355 -10.39 -6.48 0.03
N LEU A 356 -11.17 -7.20 -0.78
CA LEU A 356 -12.40 -6.69 -1.37
C LEU A 356 -13.31 -6.21 -0.22
N ILE A 357 -13.78 -4.97 -0.34
CA ILE A 357 -14.68 -4.38 0.66
C ILE A 357 -15.90 -5.27 0.82
N SER A 358 -16.10 -5.76 2.04
CA SER A 358 -17.34 -6.43 2.44
C SER A 358 -18.46 -5.41 2.64
N ARG A 359 -19.71 -5.85 2.50
CA ARG A 359 -20.89 -4.98 2.70
C ARG A 359 -20.88 -4.28 4.06
N SER A 360 -20.46 -4.98 5.12
CA SER A 360 -20.37 -4.42 6.48
C SER A 360 -19.37 -3.28 6.59
N GLN A 361 -18.24 -3.36 5.89
CA GLN A 361 -17.25 -2.27 5.83
C GLN A 361 -17.77 -1.07 5.05
N LEU A 362 -18.56 -1.31 4.00
CA LEU A 362 -19.18 -0.24 3.21
C LEU A 362 -20.28 0.48 3.99
N GLU A 363 -21.16 -0.27 4.68
CA GLU A 363 -22.21 0.30 5.55
C GLU A 363 -21.63 1.05 6.75
N GLY A 364 -20.47 0.61 7.27
CA GLY A 364 -19.77 1.32 8.34
C GLY A 364 -19.14 2.66 7.90
N ALA A 365 -18.87 2.82 6.60
CA ALA A 365 -18.20 4.01 6.07
C ALA A 365 -19.15 4.99 5.35
N LEU A 366 -20.24 4.50 4.76
CA LEU A 366 -21.19 5.27 3.97
C LEU A 366 -22.63 4.94 4.37
N THR A 367 -23.44 5.97 4.57
CA THR A 367 -24.87 5.77 4.82
C THR A 367 -25.63 5.52 3.51
N PRO A 368 -26.83 4.92 3.55
CA PRO A 368 -27.68 4.79 2.37
C PRO A 368 -28.04 6.12 1.71
N TYR A 369 -28.04 7.22 2.48
CA TYR A 369 -28.28 8.56 1.95
C TYR A 369 -27.08 9.09 1.15
N ASP A 370 -25.87 8.73 1.55
CA ASP A 370 -24.64 9.12 0.85
C ASP A 370 -24.55 8.44 -0.51
N LEU A 371 -24.96 7.17 -0.60
CA LEU A 371 -25.07 6.46 -1.88
C LEU A 371 -26.05 7.16 -2.83
N LYS A 372 -27.22 7.58 -2.34
CA LYS A 372 -28.19 8.36 -3.13
C LYS A 372 -27.60 9.69 -3.61
N ARG A 373 -26.83 10.38 -2.77
CA ARG A 373 -26.14 11.64 -3.14
C ARG A 373 -25.13 11.41 -4.27
N LEU A 374 -24.32 10.35 -4.17
CA LEU A 374 -23.38 9.95 -5.21
C LEU A 374 -24.09 9.59 -6.53
N GLU A 375 -25.22 8.88 -6.46
CA GLU A 375 -26.04 8.58 -7.63
C GLU A 375 -26.59 9.85 -8.29
N MET A 376 -27.13 10.80 -7.51
CA MET A 376 -27.63 12.07 -8.04
C MET A 376 -26.53 12.88 -8.74
N TYR A 377 -25.32 12.92 -8.17
CA TYR A 377 -24.17 13.55 -8.81
C TYR A 377 -23.76 12.83 -10.10
N SER A 378 -23.76 11.49 -10.11
CA SER A 378 -23.43 10.69 -11.30
C SER A 378 -24.37 10.96 -12.50
N ARG A 379 -25.62 11.35 -12.19
CA ARG A 379 -26.65 11.77 -13.15
C ARG A 379 -26.58 13.25 -13.52
N ASN A 380 -25.57 13.99 -13.06
CA ASN A 380 -25.37 15.43 -13.25
C ASN A 380 -26.53 16.31 -12.71
N MET A 381 -27.27 15.83 -11.71
CA MET A 381 -28.41 16.57 -11.14
C MET A 381 -28.01 17.56 -10.04
N VAL A 382 -26.79 17.43 -9.53
CA VAL A 382 -26.30 18.11 -8.33
C VAL A 382 -24.87 18.60 -8.55
N ASP A 383 -24.51 19.72 -7.94
CA ASP A 383 -23.15 20.26 -7.94
C ASP A 383 -22.16 19.44 -7.10
N TYR A 384 -20.87 19.61 -7.41
CA TYR A 384 -19.80 18.84 -6.74
C TYR A 384 -19.71 19.11 -5.23
N HIS A 385 -20.13 20.30 -4.76
CA HIS A 385 -20.10 20.66 -3.35
C HIS A 385 -20.92 19.70 -2.46
N LEU A 386 -21.99 19.08 -2.98
CA LEU A 386 -22.81 18.13 -2.22
C LEU A 386 -22.11 16.77 -2.01
N ILE A 387 -20.99 16.48 -2.67
CA ILE A 387 -20.28 15.21 -2.49
C ILE A 387 -18.88 15.38 -1.91
N MET A 388 -18.45 16.62 -1.67
CA MET A 388 -17.10 16.96 -1.20
C MET A 388 -16.75 16.33 0.16
N ASP A 389 -17.74 16.15 1.03
CA ASP A 389 -17.61 15.46 2.32
C ASP A 389 -17.32 13.96 2.18
N LEU A 390 -17.77 13.34 1.09
CA LEU A 390 -17.62 11.90 0.83
C LEU A 390 -16.30 11.56 0.13
N ILE A 391 -15.74 12.50 -0.65
CA ILE A 391 -14.53 12.25 -1.45
C ILE A 391 -13.31 11.81 -0.62
N PRO A 392 -13.02 12.38 0.56
CA PRO A 392 -11.86 11.96 1.35
C PRO A 392 -11.94 10.49 1.76
N SER A 393 -13.11 10.01 2.17
CA SER A 393 -13.35 8.60 2.52
C SER A 393 -13.18 7.69 1.30
N LEU A 394 -13.74 8.08 0.15
CA LEU A 394 -13.61 7.35 -1.11
C LEU A 394 -12.15 7.29 -1.58
N ALA A 395 -11.42 8.40 -1.49
CA ALA A 395 -10.02 8.48 -1.86
C ALA A 395 -9.17 7.57 -0.96
N ARG A 396 -9.40 7.58 0.37
CA ARG A 396 -8.71 6.67 1.29
C ARG A 396 -8.94 5.21 0.95
N MET A 397 -10.18 4.80 0.71
CA MET A 397 -10.52 3.42 0.30
C MET A 397 -9.85 3.02 -1.02
N TYR A 398 -9.80 3.94 -1.99
CA TYR A 398 -9.14 3.72 -3.27
C TYR A 398 -7.65 3.51 -3.12
N PHE A 399 -6.96 4.42 -2.43
CA PHE A 399 -5.52 4.35 -2.29
C PHE A 399 -5.05 3.24 -1.35
N LEU A 400 -5.87 2.81 -0.38
CA LEU A 400 -5.62 1.61 0.43
C LEU A 400 -5.90 0.29 -0.32
N GLN A 401 -6.18 0.35 -1.63
CA GLN A 401 -6.45 -0.80 -2.50
C GLN A 401 -7.63 -1.67 -2.05
N GLN A 402 -8.55 -1.11 -1.27
CA GLN A 402 -9.76 -1.80 -0.83
C GLN A 402 -10.80 -1.90 -1.96
N LEU A 403 -10.75 -0.98 -2.92
CA LEU A 403 -11.66 -0.91 -4.08
C LEU A 403 -11.14 -1.69 -5.32
N GLY A 404 -10.63 -2.91 -5.14
CA GLY A 404 -9.87 -3.73 -6.12
C GLY A 404 -10.38 -3.78 -7.58
N GLY A 405 -11.64 -3.45 -7.86
CA GLY A 405 -12.19 -3.36 -9.22
C GLY A 405 -12.01 -2.01 -9.95
N LEU A 406 -11.51 -0.95 -9.31
CA LEU A 406 -11.42 0.38 -9.91
C LEU A 406 -10.05 0.65 -10.54
N SER A 407 -9.95 0.54 -11.87
CA SER A 407 -8.82 1.09 -12.61
C SER A 407 -9.10 2.53 -13.02
N LEU A 408 -8.42 3.49 -12.39
CA LEU A 408 -8.42 4.90 -12.79
C LEU A 408 -7.17 5.21 -13.62
N SER A 409 -7.30 6.15 -14.57
CA SER A 409 -6.13 6.69 -15.26
C SER A 409 -5.22 7.46 -14.30
N ALA A 410 -3.97 7.70 -14.69
CA ALA A 410 -3.03 8.47 -13.87
C ALA A 410 -3.56 9.88 -13.55
N ALA A 411 -4.16 10.56 -14.55
CA ALA A 411 -4.80 11.86 -14.37
C ALA A 411 -6.04 11.80 -13.46
N GLN A 412 -6.88 10.76 -13.59
CA GLN A 412 -8.03 10.54 -12.70
C GLN A 412 -7.59 10.27 -11.25
N SER A 413 -6.54 9.48 -11.07
CA SER A 413 -5.99 9.19 -9.74
C SER A 413 -5.34 10.43 -9.11
N ALA A 414 -4.60 11.21 -9.89
CA ALA A 414 -4.02 12.47 -9.43
C ALA A 414 -5.11 13.48 -9.03
N LEU A 415 -6.20 13.55 -9.79
CA LEU A 415 -7.36 14.39 -9.49
C LEU A 415 -8.07 13.95 -8.20
N LEU A 416 -8.32 12.65 -8.03
CA LEU A 416 -8.93 12.11 -6.81
C LEU A 416 -8.07 12.37 -5.58
N LEU A 417 -6.74 12.28 -5.72
CA LEU A 417 -5.79 12.61 -4.65
C LEU A 417 -5.80 14.11 -4.33
N GLY A 418 -5.77 14.95 -5.35
CA GLY A 418 -5.73 16.41 -5.19
C GLY A 418 -6.98 16.97 -4.51
N ILE A 419 -8.17 16.54 -4.95
CA ILE A 419 -9.45 16.99 -4.38
C ILE A 419 -9.73 16.30 -3.04
N GLY A 420 -9.53 14.98 -2.98
CA GLY A 420 -9.95 14.16 -1.84
C GLY A 420 -9.00 14.19 -0.65
N LEU A 421 -7.69 14.14 -0.88
CA LEU A 421 -6.68 13.96 0.19
C LEU A 421 -5.85 15.21 0.44
N GLN A 422 -5.53 16.00 -0.60
CA GLN A 422 -4.79 17.26 -0.44
C GLN A 422 -5.72 18.47 -0.25
N HIS A 423 -7.03 18.30 -0.44
CA HIS A 423 -8.05 19.36 -0.34
C HIS A 423 -7.74 20.61 -1.16
N LYS A 424 -7.17 20.43 -2.35
CA LYS A 424 -6.87 21.54 -3.26
C LYS A 424 -8.11 22.05 -3.96
N GLY A 425 -8.16 23.36 -4.17
CA GLY A 425 -9.19 23.98 -5.01
C GLY A 425 -9.01 23.60 -6.48
N VAL A 426 -10.11 23.62 -7.24
CA VAL A 426 -10.11 23.29 -8.68
C VAL A 426 -9.15 24.21 -9.45
N ASP A 427 -9.09 25.50 -9.10
CA ASP A 427 -8.21 26.49 -9.75
C ASP A 427 -6.71 26.19 -9.54
N GLN A 428 -6.34 25.59 -8.41
CA GLN A 428 -4.96 25.18 -8.15
C GLN A 428 -4.62 23.94 -8.96
N LEU A 429 -5.55 22.99 -9.04
CA LEU A 429 -5.39 21.77 -9.82
C LEU A 429 -5.34 22.04 -11.33
N GLU A 430 -6.04 23.05 -11.83
CA GLU A 430 -5.96 23.51 -13.22
C GLU A 430 -4.53 23.95 -13.59
N LYS A 431 -3.85 24.66 -12.69
CA LYS A 431 -2.45 25.08 -12.89
C LYS A 431 -1.45 23.94 -12.80
N GLU A 432 -1.68 22.98 -11.92
CA GLU A 432 -0.74 21.88 -11.66
C GLU A 432 -0.87 20.71 -12.66
N ILE A 433 -2.09 20.44 -13.14
CA ILE A 433 -2.39 19.38 -14.10
C ILE A 433 -2.34 19.90 -15.55
N GLU A 434 -2.30 21.22 -15.74
CA GLU A 434 -2.29 21.89 -17.06
C GLU A 434 -3.51 21.51 -17.93
N LEU A 435 -4.66 21.27 -17.29
CA LEU A 435 -5.93 20.94 -17.94
C LEU A 435 -7.01 21.95 -17.56
N PRO A 436 -7.87 22.36 -18.50
CA PRO A 436 -8.93 23.32 -18.21
C PRO A 436 -9.95 22.76 -17.22
N SER A 437 -10.48 23.63 -16.36
CA SER A 437 -11.43 23.28 -15.28
C SER A 437 -12.64 22.45 -15.74
N SER A 438 -13.20 22.71 -16.92
CA SER A 438 -14.32 21.95 -17.49
C SER A 438 -13.98 20.48 -17.75
N GLN A 439 -12.76 20.20 -18.23
CA GLN A 439 -12.30 18.84 -18.46
C GLN A 439 -12.01 18.12 -17.16
N LEU A 440 -11.44 18.82 -16.16
CA LEU A 440 -11.21 18.27 -14.82
C LEU A 440 -12.53 17.81 -14.17
N MET A 441 -13.57 18.63 -14.22
CA MET A 441 -14.89 18.25 -13.70
C MET A 441 -15.52 17.09 -14.48
N GLY A 442 -15.32 17.04 -15.81
CA GLY A 442 -15.74 15.91 -16.63
C GLY A 442 -15.03 14.60 -16.24
N LEU A 443 -13.72 14.65 -15.95
CA LEU A 443 -12.96 13.51 -15.45
C LEU A 443 -13.41 13.09 -14.06
N PHE A 444 -13.63 14.05 -13.15
CA PHE A 444 -14.13 13.79 -11.81
C PHE A 444 -15.48 13.09 -11.83
N ASN A 445 -16.40 13.53 -12.69
CA ASN A 445 -17.69 12.89 -12.87
C ASN A 445 -17.58 11.43 -13.34
N ARG A 446 -16.65 11.14 -14.27
CA ARG A 446 -16.35 9.77 -14.70
C ARG A 446 -15.82 8.91 -13.55
N ILE A 447 -15.05 9.46 -12.63
CA ILE A 447 -14.57 8.75 -11.42
C ILE A 447 -15.78 8.36 -10.56
N ILE A 448 -16.67 9.31 -10.25
CA ILE A 448 -17.83 9.04 -9.40
C ILE A 448 -18.77 8.01 -10.04
N ARG A 449 -19.00 8.07 -11.36
CA ARG A 449 -19.79 7.03 -12.07
C ARG A 449 -19.20 5.63 -11.88
N LYS A 450 -17.88 5.49 -12.01
CA LYS A 450 -17.21 4.19 -11.78
C LYS A 450 -17.35 3.73 -10.33
N VAL A 451 -17.21 4.64 -9.37
CA VAL A 451 -17.38 4.33 -7.93
C VAL A 451 -18.80 3.85 -7.64
N VAL A 452 -19.81 4.55 -8.15
CA VAL A 452 -21.23 4.16 -7.99
C VAL A 452 -21.50 2.79 -8.64
N GLN A 453 -20.97 2.53 -9.83
CA GLN A 453 -21.08 1.21 -10.47
C GLN A 453 -20.45 0.09 -9.63
N LEU A 454 -19.30 0.34 -9.01
CA LEU A 454 -18.68 -0.63 -8.12
C LEU A 454 -19.54 -0.89 -6.87
N PHE A 455 -20.05 0.17 -6.24
CA PHE A 455 -20.89 0.04 -5.06
C PHE A 455 -22.20 -0.70 -5.35
N ASN A 456 -22.84 -0.40 -6.49
CA ASN A 456 -24.03 -1.13 -6.92
C ASN A 456 -23.71 -2.61 -7.15
N ARG A 457 -22.56 -2.94 -7.77
CA ARG A 457 -22.13 -4.33 -7.95
C ARG A 457 -21.85 -5.06 -6.64
N ILE A 458 -21.30 -4.37 -5.63
CA ILE A 458 -21.08 -4.93 -4.29
C ILE A 458 -22.43 -5.20 -3.60
N GLN A 459 -23.38 -4.26 -3.71
CA GLN A 459 -24.72 -4.43 -3.16
C GLN A 459 -25.49 -5.55 -3.86
N GLU A 460 -25.43 -5.62 -5.19
CA GLU A 460 -26.02 -6.70 -5.98
C GLU A 460 -25.48 -8.07 -5.55
N ARG A 461 -24.15 -8.21 -5.43
CA ARG A 461 -23.52 -9.46 -4.94
C ARG A 461 -23.97 -9.83 -3.53
N ALA A 462 -24.03 -8.86 -2.63
CA ALA A 462 -24.46 -9.12 -1.26
C ALA A 462 -25.94 -9.51 -1.19
N VAL A 463 -26.79 -8.92 -2.03
CA VAL A 463 -28.19 -9.31 -2.16
C VAL A 463 -28.31 -10.69 -2.80
N GLU A 464 -27.49 -11.03 -3.80
CA GLU A 464 -27.42 -12.39 -4.37
C GLU A 464 -27.01 -13.41 -3.30
N GLU A 465 -25.99 -13.14 -2.50
CA GLU A 465 -25.57 -14.01 -1.38
C GLU A 465 -26.68 -14.19 -0.33
N GLU A 466 -27.43 -13.13 0.00
CA GLU A 466 -28.60 -13.22 0.88
C GLU A 466 -29.75 -14.01 0.24
N MET A 467 -30.00 -13.82 -1.06
CA MET A 467 -31.07 -14.49 -1.80
C MET A 467 -30.78 -15.97 -2.08
N VAL A 468 -29.51 -16.37 -2.20
CA VAL A 468 -29.10 -17.77 -2.41
C VAL A 468 -29.29 -18.63 -1.15
N THR A 469 -29.69 -18.05 -0.02
CA THR A 469 -30.31 -18.80 1.08
C THR A 469 -31.76 -19.24 0.78
N THR A 470 -32.10 -19.48 -0.49
CA THR A 470 -33.20 -20.40 -0.82
C THR A 470 -32.83 -21.76 -0.24
N LYS A 471 -33.38 -22.08 0.93
CA LYS A 471 -33.33 -23.42 1.53
C LYS A 471 -33.45 -24.44 0.41
N GLU A 472 -32.42 -25.25 0.19
CA GLU A 472 -32.58 -26.48 -0.57
C GLU A 472 -33.70 -27.25 0.13
N VAL A 473 -34.88 -27.26 -0.47
CA VAL A 473 -35.95 -28.15 -0.05
C VAL A 473 -35.47 -29.53 -0.47
N VAL A 474 -34.65 -30.14 0.39
CA VAL A 474 -34.34 -31.56 0.32
C VAL A 474 -35.67 -32.25 0.57
N MET A 475 -36.34 -32.64 -0.52
CA MET A 475 -37.49 -33.54 -0.45
C MET A 475 -36.95 -34.90 -0.03
N GLU A 476 -36.82 -35.11 1.27
CA GLU A 476 -36.55 -36.43 1.82
C GLU A 476 -37.70 -37.36 1.41
N PRO A 477 -37.42 -38.51 0.77
CA PRO A 477 -38.47 -39.45 0.43
C PRO A 477 -39.13 -39.90 1.73
N THR A 478 -40.45 -39.72 1.83
CA THR A 478 -41.22 -40.16 2.98
C THR A 478 -41.01 -41.66 3.17
N LEU A 479 -40.69 -42.08 4.40
CA LEU A 479 -40.38 -43.48 4.73
C LEU A 479 -41.54 -44.45 4.43
N LYS A 480 -42.77 -43.92 4.32
CA LYS A 480 -43.96 -44.66 3.92
C LYS A 480 -44.32 -44.32 2.48
N SER A 481 -44.64 -45.34 1.71
CA SER A 481 -45.18 -45.14 0.37
C SER A 481 -46.60 -44.56 0.45
N LEU A 482 -47.01 -43.76 -0.54
CA LEU A 482 -48.37 -43.22 -0.64
C LEU A 482 -49.43 -44.34 -0.53
N GLN A 483 -49.09 -45.53 -1.01
CA GLN A 483 -49.96 -46.70 -0.98
C GLN A 483 -50.18 -47.23 0.44
N GLU A 484 -49.13 -47.31 1.26
CA GLU A 484 -49.23 -47.72 2.67
C GLU A 484 -50.02 -46.70 3.50
N ASP A 485 -49.85 -45.41 3.23
CA ASP A 485 -50.58 -44.34 3.91
C ASP A 485 -52.08 -44.35 3.55
N LEU A 486 -52.41 -44.63 2.28
CA LEU A 486 -53.78 -44.83 1.83
C LEU A 486 -54.43 -46.10 2.41
N GLU A 487 -53.66 -47.17 2.57
CA GLU A 487 -54.14 -48.41 3.21
C GLU A 487 -54.35 -48.25 4.72
N GLU A 488 -53.47 -47.52 5.40
CA GLU A 488 -53.63 -47.19 6.83
C GLU A 488 -54.84 -46.30 7.06
N ALA A 489 -55.01 -45.25 6.24
CA ALA A 489 -56.20 -44.41 6.26
C ALA A 489 -57.49 -45.18 5.90
N GLY A 490 -57.40 -46.14 4.97
CA GLY A 490 -58.50 -47.03 4.60
C GLY A 490 -58.92 -47.97 5.75
N LYS A 491 -57.96 -48.53 6.48
CA LYS A 491 -58.21 -49.36 7.67
C LYS A 491 -58.82 -48.54 8.80
N GLU A 492 -58.30 -47.34 9.07
CA GLU A 492 -58.90 -46.44 10.05
C GLU A 492 -60.35 -46.07 9.70
N PHE A 493 -60.62 -45.82 8.42
CA PHE A 493 -61.97 -45.51 7.96
C PHE A 493 -62.91 -46.70 8.13
N GLN A 494 -62.45 -47.92 7.81
CA GLN A 494 -63.24 -49.14 8.01
C GLN A 494 -63.50 -49.42 9.49
N GLU A 495 -62.53 -49.19 10.39
CA GLU A 495 -62.74 -49.33 11.83
C GLU A 495 -63.72 -48.29 12.36
N LYS A 496 -63.57 -47.01 11.98
CA LYS A 496 -64.52 -45.95 12.33
C LYS A 496 -65.92 -46.26 11.79
N HIS A 497 -66.02 -46.74 10.55
CA HIS A 497 -67.29 -47.13 9.95
C HIS A 497 -67.91 -48.34 10.66
N LYS A 498 -67.12 -49.33 11.05
CA LYS A 498 -67.60 -50.51 11.81
C LYS A 498 -68.09 -50.11 13.20
N GLN A 499 -67.39 -49.19 13.87
CA GLN A 499 -67.83 -48.61 15.15
C GLN A 499 -69.10 -47.78 15.00
N GLU A 500 -69.27 -47.03 13.91
CA GLU A 500 -70.52 -46.31 13.62
C GLU A 500 -71.67 -47.26 13.29
N VAL A 501 -71.42 -48.34 12.53
CA VAL A 501 -72.43 -49.36 12.22
C VAL A 501 -72.82 -50.15 13.46
N GLU A 502 -71.90 -50.45 14.37
CA GLU A 502 -72.23 -51.05 15.67
C GLU A 502 -73.06 -50.12 16.55
N LYS A 503 -72.75 -48.81 16.56
CA LYS A 503 -73.61 -47.80 17.20
C LYS A 503 -75.00 -47.73 16.58
N LEU A 504 -75.12 -47.94 15.27
CA LEU A 504 -76.41 -47.96 14.56
C LEU A 504 -77.21 -49.25 14.80
N LYS A 505 -76.54 -50.40 14.98
CA LYS A 505 -77.19 -51.69 15.28
C LYS A 505 -77.86 -51.75 16.65
N GLY A 506 -77.48 -50.86 17.58
CA GLY A 506 -78.12 -50.72 18.90
C GLY A 506 -79.36 -49.83 18.93
N ILE A 507 -79.74 -49.21 17.80
CA ILE A 507 -80.86 -48.27 17.73
C ILE A 507 -82.09 -48.98 17.16
N ASN A 508 -83.17 -49.05 17.95
CA ASN A 508 -84.45 -49.61 17.50
C ASN A 508 -85.11 -48.68 16.46
N LEU A 509 -84.88 -48.98 15.17
CA LEU A 509 -85.43 -48.26 14.02
C LEU A 509 -86.96 -48.42 13.85
N SER A 510 -87.61 -49.21 14.71
CA SER A 510 -89.07 -49.37 14.77
C SER A 510 -89.82 -48.08 15.10
N GLU A 511 -89.15 -47.08 15.70
CA GLU A 511 -89.75 -45.76 15.96
C GLU A 511 -89.79 -44.83 14.73
N TYR A 512 -89.15 -45.18 13.61
CA TYR A 512 -89.14 -44.38 12.39
C TYR A 512 -89.88 -45.05 11.22
N VAL A 513 -90.49 -46.22 11.44
CA VAL A 513 -91.36 -46.86 10.46
C VAL A 513 -92.68 -46.08 10.39
N ILE A 514 -92.90 -45.40 9.27
CA ILE A 514 -94.19 -44.80 8.94
C ILE A 514 -95.13 -45.96 8.60
N ARG A 515 -96.12 -46.25 9.46
CA ARG A 515 -97.17 -47.22 9.13
C ARG A 515 -98.09 -46.61 8.06
N GLY A 516 -98.27 -47.30 6.96
CA GLY A 516 -99.26 -47.00 5.93
C GLY A 516 -99.51 -48.26 5.11
N ASP A 517 -100.78 -48.54 4.79
CA ASP A 517 -101.15 -49.70 3.97
C ASP A 517 -100.75 -49.45 2.50
N ASP A 518 -100.35 -50.51 1.78
CA ASP A 518 -99.81 -50.42 0.41
C ASP A 518 -100.79 -49.77 -0.61
N GLU A 519 -102.08 -49.74 -0.29
CA GLU A 519 -103.11 -49.08 -1.09
C GLU A 519 -103.07 -47.55 -0.96
N GLU A 520 -102.80 -47.00 0.24
CA GLU A 520 -102.73 -45.56 0.49
C GLU A 520 -101.47 -44.93 -0.11
N TRP A 521 -100.34 -45.66 -0.06
CA TRP A 521 -99.09 -45.24 -0.70
C TRP A 521 -99.23 -45.16 -2.23
N ASN A 522 -99.95 -46.08 -2.85
CA ASN A 522 -100.18 -46.10 -4.29
C ASN A 522 -101.11 -44.97 -4.76
N GLU A 523 -102.10 -44.56 -3.97
CA GLU A 523 -102.92 -43.38 -4.29
C GLU A 523 -102.13 -42.06 -4.20
N VAL A 524 -101.27 -41.93 -3.18
CA VAL A 524 -100.43 -40.73 -2.97
C VAL A 524 -99.34 -40.63 -4.04
N LEU A 525 -98.75 -41.75 -4.46
CA LEU A 525 -97.77 -41.77 -5.55
C LEU A 525 -98.41 -41.51 -6.93
N LYS A 526 -99.68 -41.90 -7.16
CA LYS A 526 -100.38 -41.61 -8.44
C LYS A 526 -100.90 -40.17 -8.57
N LYS A 527 -101.25 -39.50 -7.46
CA LYS A 527 -101.69 -38.08 -7.46
C LYS A 527 -100.55 -37.08 -7.66
N THR A 528 -99.29 -37.54 -7.59
CA THR A 528 -98.12 -36.67 -7.53
C THR A 528 -97.22 -36.92 -8.72
N GLY A 529 -97.17 -35.98 -9.69
CA GLY A 529 -96.26 -36.07 -10.83
C GLY A 529 -94.79 -36.08 -10.39
N GLN A 530 -93.91 -36.66 -11.21
CA GLN A 530 -92.52 -37.09 -10.92
C GLN A 530 -91.54 -36.09 -10.24
N ASN A 531 -91.94 -34.86 -9.90
CA ASN A 531 -91.08 -33.82 -9.31
C ASN A 531 -91.65 -33.20 -8.01
N ALA A 532 -92.16 -34.02 -7.07
CA ALA A 532 -92.43 -33.55 -5.71
C ALA A 532 -91.34 -34.03 -4.75
N SER A 533 -90.68 -33.08 -4.06
CA SER A 533 -89.59 -33.36 -3.11
C SER A 533 -90.07 -33.64 -1.67
N VAL A 534 -91.37 -33.48 -1.38
CA VAL A 534 -91.95 -33.73 -0.05
C VAL A 534 -93.35 -34.34 -0.21
N ILE A 535 -93.56 -35.51 0.39
CA ILE A 535 -94.85 -36.22 0.44
C ILE A 535 -95.27 -36.28 1.91
N SER A 536 -96.43 -35.72 2.26
CA SER A 536 -96.96 -35.75 3.62
C SER A 536 -98.13 -36.73 3.74
N MET A 537 -98.00 -37.72 4.62
CA MET A 537 -99.11 -38.58 5.03
C MET A 537 -99.58 -38.21 6.45
N LYS A 538 -100.88 -38.25 6.70
CA LYS A 538 -101.43 -38.01 8.05
C LYS A 538 -101.31 -39.27 8.88
N SER A 539 -100.50 -39.22 9.93
CA SER A 539 -100.43 -40.29 10.95
C SER A 539 -101.29 -39.91 12.16
N ASP A 540 -102.36 -40.66 12.42
CA ASP A 540 -103.25 -40.44 13.57
C ASP A 540 -102.70 -41.14 14.82
N MET A 541 -101.87 -40.44 15.62
CA MET A 541 -101.73 -40.54 17.10
C MET A 541 -100.49 -39.79 17.62
N LYS A 542 -100.66 -39.00 18.70
CA LYS A 542 -99.61 -38.15 19.34
C LYS A 542 -98.59 -38.96 20.16
N ARG A 543 -97.29 -38.74 19.92
CA ARG A 543 -96.20 -39.19 20.82
C ARG A 543 -96.10 -38.32 22.08
N LYS A 544 -96.01 -38.94 23.27
CA LYS A 544 -95.70 -38.30 24.56
C LYS A 544 -94.18 -38.11 24.70
N LEU A 545 -93.76 -36.91 25.10
CA LEU A 545 -92.38 -36.55 25.46
C LEU A 545 -92.24 -36.57 27.00
N GLU A 546 -91.39 -37.43 27.54
CA GLU A 546 -90.88 -37.34 28.92
C GLU A 546 -89.61 -36.48 28.96
N LYS A 547 -89.50 -35.64 30.00
CA LYS A 547 -88.35 -34.78 30.29
C LYS A 547 -87.38 -35.49 31.25
N PRO A 548 -86.06 -35.26 31.16
CA PRO A 548 -85.19 -35.28 32.33
C PRO A 548 -84.82 -33.85 32.77
N GLU A 549 -84.66 -33.73 34.08
CA GLU A 549 -84.46 -32.52 34.88
C GLU A 549 -83.07 -31.87 34.71
N LYS A 550 -83.00 -30.60 35.12
CA LYS A 550 -81.78 -29.78 35.18
C LYS A 550 -81.29 -29.66 36.63
N GLU A 551 -80.06 -30.06 36.90
CA GLU A 551 -79.10 -29.40 37.81
C GLU A 551 -77.71 -29.72 37.21
N GLY A 552 -76.74 -28.85 36.94
CA GLY A 552 -76.47 -27.48 37.32
C GLY A 552 -74.98 -27.42 37.69
N PHE A 553 -74.09 -26.93 36.81
CA PHE A 553 -73.06 -25.93 37.14
C PHE A 553 -72.20 -25.54 35.92
N LYS A 554 -71.88 -24.25 35.89
CA LYS A 554 -71.31 -23.46 34.80
C LYS A 554 -69.81 -23.72 34.61
N GLN A 555 -69.30 -23.61 33.38
CA GLN A 555 -68.30 -22.59 33.05
C GLN A 555 -68.26 -22.25 31.56
N LYS A 556 -67.87 -21.00 31.31
CA LYS A 556 -68.30 -20.13 30.22
C LYS A 556 -67.57 -20.41 28.89
N LYS A 557 -68.36 -20.53 27.82
CA LYS A 557 -67.96 -20.13 26.46
C LYS A 557 -67.58 -18.65 26.44
N LYS A 558 -66.55 -18.29 25.67
CA LYS A 558 -66.66 -17.29 24.60
C LYS A 558 -65.43 -17.34 23.68
N LEU A 559 -65.57 -18.12 22.61
CA LEU A 559 -65.06 -17.71 21.31
C LEU A 559 -65.73 -16.40 20.91
N LYS A 560 -64.96 -15.46 20.33
CA LYS A 560 -65.36 -14.80 19.08
C LYS A 560 -64.18 -14.07 18.43
N LYS A 561 -63.88 -14.52 17.21
CA LYS A 561 -63.30 -13.74 16.11
C LYS A 561 -63.93 -12.35 16.03
N ASN A 562 -63.14 -11.35 15.66
CA ASN A 562 -63.64 -10.28 14.79
C ASN A 562 -62.58 -9.87 13.77
N LYS A 563 -62.98 -9.99 12.49
CA LYS A 563 -62.41 -9.34 11.32
C LYS A 563 -63.14 -8.00 11.16
N GLU A 564 -62.43 -6.89 11.07
CA GLU A 564 -62.87 -5.65 10.40
C GLU A 564 -61.66 -5.09 9.65
N LYS A 565 -61.62 -5.18 8.31
CA LYS A 565 -62.17 -4.28 7.28
C LYS A 565 -61.43 -2.94 7.14
N LYS A 566 -60.67 -2.87 6.04
CA LYS A 566 -60.46 -1.75 5.10
C LYS A 566 -61.20 -0.44 5.44
N GLN A 567 -60.43 0.65 5.56
CA GLN A 567 -60.88 2.00 5.22
C GLN A 567 -60.22 2.47 3.93
N LYS A 568 -61.04 3.08 3.06
CA LYS A 568 -60.66 3.85 1.87
C LYS A 568 -61.42 5.19 1.94
N PHE A 569 -60.71 6.25 1.57
CA PHE A 569 -61.15 7.56 1.04
C PHE A 569 -61.67 8.71 1.94
N ALA A 570 -60.91 9.82 1.84
CA ALA A 570 -61.27 11.23 1.67
C ALA A 570 -62.08 11.97 2.75
N LYS A 571 -61.45 12.97 3.38
CA LYS A 571 -61.34 14.35 2.87
C LYS A 571 -60.14 15.04 3.49
#